data_AF-A0AAV2M911-F1
#
_entry.id   AF-A0AAV2M911-F1
#
_cell.length_a   1.000
_cell.length_b   1.000
_cell.length_c   1.000
_cell.angle_alpha   90.00
_cell.angle_beta   90.00
_cell.angle_gamma   90.00
#
_symmetry.space_group_name_H-M   'P 1'
#
loop_
_entity.id
_entity.type
_entity.pdbx_description
1 polymer ?
#
loop_
_entity_poly.entity_id
_entity_poly.type
_entity_poly.pdbx_seq_one_letter_code
_entity_poly.pdbx_strand_id
1 'polypeptide(L)'
;MWLCTDVVLWLCTDVLLWLCTDVLLWLCRYVVLWLCTDVWLCTDVLLWLCTDVWLCTDVLLWFCTDVVLWLCVAVVVYRCVAVVVYRCVAVVVYRCVAVVV
;
A
#
# COMPACT_ATOMS: atom_id res chain seq x y z
N MET A 1 -14.69 -7.81 -1.23
CA MET A 1 -14.61 -9.26 -1.57
C MET A 1 -13.84 -9.96 -0.45
N TRP A 2 -14.22 -11.17 -0.05
CA TRP A 2 -13.71 -11.78 1.19
C TRP A 2 -12.49 -12.70 1.00
N LEU A 3 -12.42 -13.48 -0.09
CA LEU A 3 -11.30 -14.39 -0.36
C LEU A 3 -11.05 -14.45 -1.87
N CYS A 4 -9.85 -14.09 -2.31
CA CYS A 4 -9.50 -14.03 -3.73
C CYS A 4 -8.02 -14.41 -3.90
N THR A 5 -7.67 -15.02 -5.02
CA THR A 5 -6.25 -15.10 -5.41
C THR A 5 -5.88 -13.79 -6.08
N ASP A 6 -6.53 -13.50 -7.21
CA ASP A 6 -6.16 -12.38 -8.07
C ASP A 6 -7.36 -11.47 -8.28
N VAL A 7 -7.16 -10.18 -8.04
CA VAL A 7 -8.19 -9.15 -8.26
C VAL A 7 -7.61 -8.06 -9.12
N VAL A 8 -8.28 -7.79 -10.25
CA VAL A 8 -7.96 -6.66 -11.12
C VAL A 8 -9.17 -5.74 -11.16
N LEU A 9 -9.01 -4.50 -10.69
CA LEU A 9 -10.06 -3.49 -10.68
C LEU A 9 -9.57 -2.21 -11.37
N TRP A 10 -10.46 -1.62 -12.16
CA TRP A 10 -10.20 -0.42 -12.96
C TRP A 10 -11.26 0.62 -12.67
N LEU A 11 -10.86 1.89 -12.50
CA LEU A 11 -11.77 3.04 -12.36
C LEU A 11 -12.81 2.85 -11.24
N CYS A 12 -12.35 2.48 -10.04
CA CYS A 12 -13.23 2.31 -8.88
C CYS A 12 -13.17 3.53 -7.96
N THR A 13 -14.30 3.89 -7.33
CA THR A 13 -14.30 4.92 -6.29
C THR A 13 -13.82 4.34 -4.96
N ASP A 14 -14.39 3.20 -4.56
CA ASP A 14 -14.17 2.59 -3.26
C ASP A 14 -13.99 1.09 -3.40
N VAL A 15 -12.88 0.58 -2.86
CA VAL A 15 -12.54 -0.84 -2.91
C VAL A 15 -12.24 -1.32 -1.50
N LEU A 16 -12.92 -2.41 -1.11
CA LEU A 16 -12.67 -3.09 0.16
C LEU A 16 -12.42 -4.58 -0.08
N LEU A 17 -11.17 -5.00 0.10
CA LEU A 17 -10.76 -6.40 -0.01
C LEU A 17 -10.09 -6.86 1.29
N TRP A 18 -10.28 -8.13 1.62
CA TRP A 18 -9.85 -8.66 2.91
C TRP A 18 -8.71 -9.67 2.78
N LEU A 19 -8.93 -10.78 2.09
CA LEU A 19 -7.97 -11.86 1.99
C LEU A 19 -7.63 -12.12 0.51
N CYS A 20 -6.78 -11.26 -0.04
CA CYS A 20 -6.32 -11.35 -1.41
C CYS A 20 -4.83 -11.66 -1.44
N THR A 21 -4.37 -12.49 -2.39
CA THR A 21 -2.93 -12.56 -2.63
C THR A 21 -2.54 -11.38 -3.49
N ASP A 22 -2.98 -11.31 -4.74
CA ASP A 22 -2.50 -10.31 -5.69
C ASP A 22 -3.63 -9.34 -6.07
N VAL A 23 -3.40 -8.03 -5.88
CA VAL A 23 -4.41 -7.00 -6.15
C VAL A 23 -3.87 -5.90 -7.06
N LEU A 24 -4.26 -5.95 -8.33
CA LEU A 24 -3.97 -4.88 -9.27
C LEU A 24 -5.12 -3.88 -9.30
N LEU A 25 -4.89 -2.70 -8.73
CA LEU A 25 -5.83 -1.58 -8.81
C LEU A 25 -5.32 -0.58 -9.84
N TRP A 26 -6.25 0.07 -10.55
CA TRP A 26 -5.89 1.09 -11.52
C TRP A 26 -6.86 2.26 -11.45
N LEU A 27 -6.33 3.46 -11.17
CA LEU A 27 -7.11 4.69 -10.99
C LEU A 27 -8.23 4.53 -9.95
N CYS A 28 -7.92 3.91 -8.82
CA CYS A 28 -8.84 3.79 -7.69
C CYS A 28 -8.66 4.96 -6.72
N ARG A 29 -9.76 5.50 -6.18
CA ARG A 29 -9.69 6.62 -5.23
C ARG A 29 -9.41 6.12 -3.81
N TYR A 30 -10.35 5.39 -3.21
CA TYR A 30 -10.25 4.89 -1.85
C TYR A 30 -10.10 3.38 -1.83
N VAL A 31 -9.05 2.91 -1.20
CA VAL A 31 -8.72 1.49 -1.16
C VAL A 31 -8.40 1.07 0.27
N VAL A 32 -9.13 0.08 0.76
CA VAL A 32 -8.85 -0.59 2.03
C VAL A 32 -8.55 -2.06 1.76
N LEU A 33 -7.32 -2.47 2.07
CA LEU A 33 -6.87 -3.86 1.93
C LEU A 33 -6.32 -4.37 3.25
N TRP A 34 -6.71 -5.61 3.60
CA TRP A 34 -6.31 -6.22 4.85
C TRP A 34 -5.10 -7.15 4.68
N LEU A 35 -5.12 -7.98 3.65
CA LEU A 35 -4.01 -8.85 3.25
C LEU A 35 -3.88 -8.78 1.72
N CYS A 36 -2.72 -8.37 1.24
CA CYS A 36 -2.36 -8.32 -0.18
C CYS A 36 -0.83 -8.32 -0.32
N THR A 37 -0.30 -8.89 -1.38
CA THR A 37 1.12 -8.81 -1.74
C THR A 37 1.39 -7.45 -2.37
N ASP A 38 0.67 -7.16 -3.45
CA ASP A 38 0.94 -6.05 -4.35
C ASP A 38 -0.26 -5.13 -4.47
N VAL A 39 0.00 -3.82 -4.51
CA VAL A 39 -0.99 -2.77 -4.79
C VAL A 39 -0.42 -1.77 -5.77
N TRP A 40 -1.21 -1.40 -6.78
CA TRP A 40 -0.82 -0.46 -7.82
C TRP A 40 -1.76 0.75 -7.88
N LEU A 41 -1.20 1.95 -8.09
CA LEU A 41 -1.86 3.11 -8.70
C LEU A 41 -3.22 3.54 -8.10
N CYS A 42 -3.15 4.13 -6.91
CA CYS A 42 -4.31 4.60 -6.13
C CYS A 42 -4.09 6.03 -5.60
N THR A 43 -5.15 6.77 -5.24
CA THR A 43 -4.96 8.04 -4.51
C THR A 43 -4.76 7.80 -3.02
N ASP A 44 -5.74 7.17 -2.36
CA ASP A 44 -5.76 7.00 -0.91
C ASP A 44 -5.84 5.52 -0.56
N VAL A 45 -4.81 5.03 0.14
CA VAL A 45 -4.68 3.60 0.43
C VAL A 45 -4.46 3.36 1.92
N LEU A 46 -5.26 2.46 2.48
CA LEU A 46 -5.10 1.94 3.83
C LEU A 46 -4.81 0.44 3.78
N LEU A 47 -3.58 0.06 4.11
CA LEU A 47 -3.12 -1.33 4.09
C LEU A 47 -2.76 -1.82 5.47
N TRP A 48 -3.22 -3.03 5.79
CA TRP A 48 -2.92 -3.66 7.06
C TRP A 48 -1.71 -4.58 6.99
N LEU A 49 -1.67 -5.49 6.02
CA LEU A 49 -0.54 -6.38 5.74
C LEU A 49 -0.19 -6.35 4.25
N CYS A 50 1.02 -5.88 3.91
CA CYS A 50 1.50 -5.86 2.52
C CYS A 50 3.02 -6.05 2.36
N THR A 51 3.43 -6.46 1.16
CA THR A 51 4.83 -6.59 0.74
C THR A 51 5.26 -5.51 -0.25
N ASP A 52 4.37 -5.01 -1.11
CA ASP A 52 4.76 -4.03 -2.12
C ASP A 52 3.63 -3.04 -2.45
N VAL A 53 3.96 -1.75 -2.54
CA VAL A 53 2.97 -0.67 -2.78
C VAL A 53 3.53 0.36 -3.75
N TRP A 54 3.02 0.38 -4.98
CA TRP A 54 3.55 1.24 -6.03
C TRP A 54 2.62 2.40 -6.37
N LEU A 55 3.19 3.62 -6.45
CA LEU A 55 2.56 4.84 -6.97
C LEU A 55 1.23 5.20 -6.30
N CYS A 56 1.29 5.83 -5.12
CA CYS A 56 0.11 6.33 -4.42
C CYS A 56 0.34 7.73 -3.85
N THR A 57 -0.69 8.59 -3.78
CA THR A 57 -0.54 9.94 -3.21
C THR A 57 -0.45 9.88 -1.69
N ASP A 58 -1.43 9.25 -1.03
CA ASP A 58 -1.49 9.13 0.42
C ASP A 58 -1.62 7.66 0.84
N VAL A 59 -0.70 7.22 1.70
CA VAL A 59 -0.60 5.80 2.10
C VAL A 59 -0.49 5.67 3.61
N LEU A 60 -1.32 4.80 4.20
CA LEU A 60 -1.22 4.39 5.59
C LEU A 60 -0.97 2.88 5.69
N LEU A 61 0.19 2.52 6.23
CA LEU A 61 0.68 1.15 6.37
C LEU A 61 0.83 0.77 7.84
N TRP A 62 0.25 -0.38 8.23
CA TRP A 62 0.30 -0.85 9.61
C TRP A 62 1.40 -1.87 9.89
N PHE A 63 1.37 -3.02 9.21
CA PHE A 63 2.34 -4.09 9.37
C PHE A 63 2.86 -4.54 8.00
N CYS A 64 4.13 -4.27 7.73
CA CYS A 64 4.76 -4.66 6.46
C CYS A 64 6.04 -5.45 6.72
N THR A 65 6.42 -6.33 5.80
CA THR A 65 7.76 -6.92 5.82
C THR A 65 8.68 -6.00 5.04
N ASP A 66 8.55 -6.00 3.74
CA ASP A 66 9.23 -5.09 2.83
C ASP A 66 8.19 -4.13 2.27
N VAL A 67 8.58 -2.91 1.90
CA VAL A 67 7.72 -1.97 1.17
C VAL A 67 8.60 -1.12 0.28
N VAL A 68 8.25 -1.02 -0.99
CA VAL A 68 8.88 -0.07 -1.91
C VAL A 68 7.90 1.01 -2.31
N LEU A 69 8.06 2.22 -1.78
CA LEU A 69 7.22 3.39 -2.08
C LEU A 69 7.86 4.23 -3.18
N TRP A 70 7.09 4.52 -4.23
CA TRP A 70 7.51 5.36 -5.35
C TRP A 70 6.53 6.52 -5.54
N LEU A 71 7.05 7.76 -5.56
CA LEU A 71 6.30 8.99 -5.91
C LEU A 71 5.04 9.20 -5.05
N CYS A 72 5.21 9.45 -3.76
CA CYS A 72 4.11 9.72 -2.83
C CYS A 72 4.11 11.15 -2.28
N VAL A 73 2.94 11.65 -1.88
CA VAL A 73 2.82 12.93 -1.19
C VAL A 73 2.98 12.71 0.30
N ALA A 74 2.16 11.86 0.93
CA ALA A 74 2.27 11.55 2.35
C ALA A 74 2.21 10.04 2.61
N VAL A 75 3.15 9.54 3.42
CA VAL A 75 3.14 8.14 3.83
C VAL A 75 3.34 8.01 5.32
N VAL A 76 2.53 7.16 5.95
CA VAL A 76 2.65 6.80 7.37
C VAL A 76 2.84 5.29 7.49
N VAL A 77 3.95 4.88 8.08
CA VAL A 77 4.29 3.46 8.33
C VAL A 77 4.43 3.21 9.82
N TYR A 78 3.61 2.32 10.38
CA TYR A 78 3.65 2.00 11.81
C TYR A 78 4.69 0.94 12.15
N ARG A 79 4.66 -0.22 11.50
CA ARG A 79 5.60 -1.31 11.74
C ARG A 79 6.07 -1.93 10.43
N CYS A 80 7.38 -1.95 10.20
CA CYS A 80 7.96 -2.62 9.06
C CYS A 80 9.27 -3.36 9.38
N VAL A 81 9.69 -4.28 8.51
CA VAL A 81 11.07 -4.79 8.52
C VAL A 81 11.93 -3.84 7.68
N ALA A 82 11.63 -3.67 6.40
CA ALA A 82 12.31 -2.73 5.52
C ALA A 82 11.32 -1.83 4.77
N VAL A 83 11.68 -0.56 4.61
CA VAL A 83 10.99 0.37 3.72
C VAL A 83 12.01 1.05 2.84
N VAL A 84 11.74 1.10 1.54
CA VAL A 84 12.49 1.88 0.56
C VAL A 84 11.58 2.97 0.02
N VAL A 85 12.03 4.21 0.06
CA VAL A 85 11.26 5.38 -0.35
C VAL A 85 11.95 6.03 -1.53
N TYR A 86 11.21 6.33 -2.59
CA TYR A 86 11.70 7.10 -3.73
C TYR A 86 10.80 8.30 -3.99
N ARG A 87 11.38 9.51 -3.93
CA ARG A 87 10.72 10.78 -4.25
C ARG A 87 9.37 10.97 -3.54
N CYS A 88 9.37 10.82 -2.22
CA CYS A 88 8.19 11.14 -1.40
C CYS A 88 8.35 12.51 -0.72
N VAL A 89 7.25 13.25 -0.55
CA VAL A 89 7.29 14.59 0.08
C VAL A 89 7.34 14.49 1.60
N ALA A 90 6.46 13.68 2.20
CA ALA A 90 6.40 13.46 3.64
C ALA A 90 6.31 11.97 3.96
N VAL A 91 7.20 11.49 4.84
CA VAL A 91 7.21 10.09 5.30
C VAL A 91 7.36 10.07 6.83
N VAL A 92 6.43 9.42 7.51
CA VAL A 92 6.46 9.18 8.95
C VAL A 92 6.59 7.70 9.20
N VAL A 93 7.64 7.30 9.93
CA VAL A 93 7.92 5.91 10.25
C VAL A 93 8.05 5.75 11.77
N TYR A 94 7.29 4.83 12.37
CA TYR A 94 7.29 4.61 13.82
C TYR A 94 8.23 3.49 14.28
N ARG A 95 8.11 2.27 13.72
CA ARG A 95 8.93 1.10 14.09
C ARG A 95 9.36 0.32 12.86
N CYS A 96 10.51 0.68 12.31
CA CYS A 96 11.12 -0.04 11.19
C CYS A 96 12.52 -0.52 11.54
N VAL A 97 12.90 -1.70 11.04
CA VAL A 97 14.26 -2.24 11.22
C VAL A 97 15.23 -1.54 10.25
N ALA A 98 14.81 -1.34 9.01
CA ALA A 98 15.57 -0.63 7.98
C ALA A 98 14.70 0.38 7.23
N VAL A 99 15.24 1.56 6.98
CA VAL A 99 14.63 2.58 6.13
C VAL A 99 15.69 3.09 5.16
N VAL A 100 15.38 3.03 3.87
CA VAL A 100 16.20 3.57 2.78
C VAL A 100 15.39 4.67 2.10
N VAL A 101 16.02 5.82 1.85
CA VAL A 101 15.40 7.02 1.25
C VAL A 101 16.25 7.49 0.09
#